data_AF-A0A6B3FDE1-F1
#
_entry.id   AF-A0A6B3FDE1-F1
#
_cell.length_a   1.000
_cell.length_b   1.000
_cell.length_c   1.000
_cell.angle_alpha   90.00
_cell.angle_beta   90.00
_cell.angle_gamma   90.00
#
_symmetry.space_group_name_H-M   'P 1'
#
loop_
_entity.id
_entity.type
_entity.pdbx_description
1 polymer ?
#
loop_
_entity_poly.entity_id
_entity_poly.type
_entity_poly.pdbx_seq_one_letter_code
_entity_poly.pdbx_strand_id
1 'polypeptide(L)'
;MDLLALGPLELWHGDQQHMLGSVKQRCVLAVLVHARGEPVAVDTLMERVWGDEPPPKGPATLQAYLSKLRRRLDHAVGPLVGVDLVQPRLYRLRMRDRNDLDLIRFQRFRSEAALAAEQGRTDWAI
;
A
#
# COMPACT_ATOMS: atom_id res chain seq x y z
N MET A 1 8.00 3.75 -10.59
CA MET A 1 7.88 2.54 -9.75
C MET A 1 6.40 2.27 -9.67
N ASP A 2 5.95 1.02 -9.71
CA ASP A 2 4.52 0.74 -9.69
C ASP A 2 4.20 -0.22 -8.56
N LEU A 3 3.31 0.23 -7.67
CA LEU A 3 2.69 -0.60 -6.65
C LEU A 3 1.26 -0.88 -7.09
N LEU A 4 0.99 -2.13 -7.48
CA LEU A 4 -0.31 -2.56 -7.98
C LEU A 4 -1.11 -3.20 -6.85
N ALA A 5 -2.33 -2.74 -6.64
CA ALA A 5 -3.21 -3.14 -5.55
C ALA A 5 -4.67 -3.37 -6.00
N LEU A 6 -4.99 -3.15 -7.27
CA LEU A 6 -6.28 -3.50 -7.88
C LEU A 6 -6.36 -4.96 -8.36
N GLY A 7 -5.45 -5.79 -7.87
CA GLY A 7 -5.32 -7.21 -8.12
C GLY A 7 -4.41 -7.84 -7.07
N PRO A 8 -3.60 -8.86 -7.41
CA PRO A 8 -2.49 -9.27 -6.56
C PRO A 8 -1.60 -8.07 -6.20
N LEU A 9 -1.12 -8.04 -4.96
CA LEU A 9 -0.22 -6.97 -4.53
C LEU A 9 1.16 -7.16 -5.15
N GLU A 10 1.58 -6.24 -6.01
CA GLU A 10 2.81 -6.34 -6.79
C GLU A 10 3.63 -5.05 -6.70
N LEU A 11 4.96 -5.18 -6.67
CA LEU A 11 5.88 -4.05 -6.70
C LEU A 11 6.80 -4.19 -7.92
N TRP A 12 6.83 -3.16 -8.73
CA TRP A 12 7.61 -3.09 -9.96
C TRP A 12 8.55 -1.89 -9.97
N HIS A 13 9.75 -2.09 -10.50
CA HIS A 13 10.72 -1.03 -10.72
C HIS A 13 11.37 -1.18 -12.09
N GLY A 14 10.98 -0.30 -13.02
CA GLY A 14 11.17 -0.58 -14.44
C GLY A 14 10.43 -1.86 -14.81
N ASP A 15 11.10 -2.75 -15.53
CA ASP A 15 10.52 -4.03 -15.99
C ASP A 15 10.72 -5.19 -14.99
N GLN A 16 11.25 -4.91 -13.80
CA GLN A 16 11.51 -5.93 -12.79
C GLN A 16 10.44 -5.95 -11.70
N GLN A 17 9.84 -7.13 -11.50
CA GLN A 17 8.96 -7.39 -10.36
C GLN A 17 9.76 -7.80 -9.12
N HIS A 18 9.40 -7.24 -7.96
CA HIS A 18 10.03 -7.52 -6.68
C HIS A 18 9.08 -8.23 -5.71
N MET A 19 9.56 -9.33 -5.12
CA MET A 19 8.78 -10.13 -4.18
C MET A 19 8.58 -9.42 -2.84
N LEU A 20 7.32 -9.16 -2.49
CA LEU A 20 6.89 -8.51 -1.26
C LEU A 20 6.87 -9.42 -0.02
N GLY A 21 7.40 -10.64 -0.15
CA GLY A 21 7.55 -11.60 0.93
C GLY A 21 6.33 -12.49 1.16
N SER A 22 6.11 -12.97 2.39
CA SER A 22 5.05 -13.93 2.73
C SER A 22 3.65 -13.32 2.61
N VAL A 23 2.61 -14.18 2.58
CA VAL A 23 1.21 -13.74 2.55
C VAL A 23 0.92 -12.72 3.66
N LYS A 24 1.31 -13.00 4.90
CA LYS A 24 1.08 -12.07 6.02
C LYS A 24 1.86 -10.76 5.91
N GLN A 25 3.05 -10.75 5.29
CA GLN A 25 3.77 -9.50 5.00
C GLN A 25 3.03 -8.65 3.96
N ARG A 26 2.49 -9.31 2.91
CA ARG A 26 1.65 -8.65 1.91
C ARG A 26 0.33 -8.16 2.50
N CYS A 27 -0.29 -8.89 3.42
CA CYS A 27 -1.48 -8.42 4.14
C CYS A 27 -1.19 -7.15 4.94
N VAL A 28 -0.08 -7.09 5.69
CA VAL A 28 0.34 -5.88 6.41
C VAL A 28 0.51 -4.70 5.44
N LEU A 29 1.21 -4.92 4.32
CA LEU A 29 1.38 -3.87 3.31
C LEU A 29 0.03 -3.44 2.69
N ALA A 30 -0.86 -4.39 2.39
CA ALA A 30 -2.17 -4.10 1.81
C ALA A 30 -3.02 -3.20 2.72
N VAL A 31 -2.98 -3.40 4.04
CA VAL A 31 -3.66 -2.51 5.00
C VAL A 31 -3.09 -1.09 4.93
N LEU A 32 -1.75 -0.95 4.87
CA LEU A 32 -1.11 0.36 4.75
C LEU A 32 -1.38 1.03 3.38
N VAL A 33 -1.43 0.26 2.30
CA VAL A 33 -1.82 0.73 0.96
C VAL A 33 -3.24 1.26 0.96
N HIS A 34 -4.17 0.55 1.60
CA HIS A 34 -5.57 0.98 1.74
C HIS A 34 -5.73 2.27 2.55
N ALA A 35 -4.80 2.54 3.48
CA ALA A 35 -4.75 3.79 4.22
C ALA A 35 -4.24 4.97 3.38
N ARG A 36 -3.75 4.75 2.14
CA ARG A 36 -3.39 5.81 1.18
C ARG A 36 -2.45 6.87 1.76
N GLY A 37 -1.46 6.44 2.54
CA GLY A 37 -0.48 7.32 3.17
C GLY A 37 -0.93 7.93 4.50
N GLU A 38 -2.11 7.57 5.02
CA GLU A 38 -2.49 7.90 6.39
C GLU A 38 -1.83 6.94 7.41
N PRO A 39 -1.50 7.41 8.62
CA PRO A 39 -1.01 6.53 9.68
C PRO A 39 -2.07 5.49 10.13
N VAL A 40 -1.61 4.27 10.39
CA VAL A 40 -2.41 3.14 10.85
C VAL A 40 -1.87 2.64 12.19
N ALA A 41 -2.76 2.45 13.15
CA ALA A 41 -2.40 1.92 14.46
C ALA A 41 -2.01 0.44 14.42
N VAL A 42 -1.11 0.03 15.32
CA VAL A 42 -0.74 -1.38 15.53
C VAL A 42 -1.98 -2.25 15.74
N ASP A 43 -2.94 -1.79 16.54
CA ASP A 43 -4.14 -2.58 16.86
C ASP A 43 -5.02 -2.79 15.60
N THR A 44 -5.16 -1.77 14.76
CA THR A 44 -5.82 -1.89 13.45
C THR A 44 -5.05 -2.81 12.50
N LEU A 45 -3.72 -2.74 12.47
CA LEU A 45 -2.90 -3.66 11.67
C LEU A 45 -3.07 -5.11 12.16
N MET A 46 -3.14 -5.32 13.47
CA MET A 46 -3.36 -6.63 14.06
C MET A 46 -4.73 -7.19 13.68
N GLU A 47 -5.78 -6.41 13.92
CA GLU A 47 -7.17 -6.75 13.60
C GLU A 47 -7.34 -7.06 12.11
N ARG A 48 -6.84 -6.22 11.20
CA ARG A 48 -7.02 -6.42 9.76
C ARG A 48 -6.24 -7.60 9.19
N VAL A 49 -5.11 -7.98 9.81
CA VAL A 49 -4.24 -9.05 9.29
C VAL A 49 -4.57 -10.41 9.88
N TRP A 50 -5.06 -10.46 11.12
CA TRP A 50 -5.32 -11.71 11.84
C TRP A 50 -6.76 -11.88 12.31
N GLY A 51 -7.58 -10.83 12.33
CA GLY A 51 -8.94 -10.88 12.87
C GLY A 51 -8.93 -11.41 14.30
N ASP A 52 -9.75 -12.43 14.54
CA ASP A 52 -9.94 -13.05 15.85
C ASP A 52 -8.82 -14.04 16.24
N GLU A 53 -7.87 -14.32 15.34
CA GLU A 53 -6.80 -15.31 15.56
C GLU A 53 -5.39 -14.67 15.51
N PRO A 54 -5.07 -13.71 16.41
CA PRO A 54 -3.72 -13.14 16.47
C PRO A 54 -2.70 -14.17 17.00
N PRO A 55 -1.43 -14.09 16.57
CA PRO A 55 -0.40 -14.96 17.10
C PRO A 55 -0.13 -14.63 18.58
N PRO A 56 0.40 -15.58 19.38
CA PRO A 56 0.60 -15.41 20.82
C PRO A 56 1.44 -14.19 21.22
N LYS A 57 2.31 -13.71 20.32
CA LYS A 57 3.11 -12.49 20.48
C LYS A 57 2.81 -11.47 19.38
N GLY A 58 1.52 -11.21 19.15
CA GLY A 58 0.97 -10.32 18.12
C GLY A 58 1.83 -9.11 17.77
N PRO A 59 2.01 -8.15 18.70
CA PRO A 59 2.80 -6.94 18.45
C PRO A 59 4.24 -7.25 18.00
N ALA A 60 4.93 -8.21 18.63
CA ALA A 60 6.30 -8.58 18.26
C ALA A 60 6.36 -9.24 16.88
N THR A 61 5.40 -10.09 16.55
CA THR A 61 5.27 -10.70 15.21
C THR A 61 5.03 -9.61 14.14
N LEU A 62 4.14 -8.66 14.41
CA LEU A 62 3.91 -7.52 13.52
C LEU A 62 5.17 -6.67 13.32
N GLN A 63 5.91 -6.35 14.38
CA GLN A 63 7.20 -5.65 14.26
C GLN A 63 8.19 -6.39 13.36
N ALA A 64 8.29 -7.72 13.51
CA ALA A 64 9.16 -8.54 12.68
C ALA A 64 8.75 -8.49 11.20
N TYR A 65 7.45 -8.47 10.90
CA TYR A 65 6.95 -8.33 9.53
C TYR A 65 7.21 -6.94 8.96
N LEU A 66 6.95 -5.88 9.72
CA LEU A 66 7.23 -4.49 9.31
C LEU A 66 8.73 -4.27 9.05
N SER A 67 9.60 -4.79 9.90
CA SER A 67 11.06 -4.71 9.72
C SER A 67 11.55 -5.48 8.48
N LYS A 68 10.98 -6.66 8.20
CA LYS A 68 11.28 -7.41 6.97
C LYS A 68 10.75 -6.68 5.73
N LEU A 69 9.56 -6.10 5.83
CA LEU A 69 8.94 -5.34 4.75
C LEU A 69 9.77 -4.10 4.40
N ARG A 70 10.17 -3.29 5.40
CA ARG A 70 11.06 -2.14 5.23
C ARG A 70 12.31 -2.47 4.44
N ARG A 71 13.01 -3.54 4.85
CA ARG A 71 14.22 -4.02 4.19
C ARG A 71 13.97 -4.44 2.74
N ARG A 72 12.85 -5.14 2.48
CA ARG A 72 12.48 -5.56 1.13
C ARG A 72 12.18 -4.38 0.22
N LEU A 73 11.42 -3.40 0.71
CA LEU A 73 11.10 -2.19 -0.05
C LEU A 73 12.37 -1.38 -0.34
N ASP A 74 13.23 -1.21 0.65
CA ASP A 74 14.51 -0.51 0.50
C ASP A 74 15.43 -1.21 -0.52
N HIS A 75 15.57 -2.54 -0.47
CA HIS A 75 16.34 -3.26 -1.49
C HIS A 75 15.72 -3.23 -2.89
N ALA A 76 14.39 -3.16 -2.99
CA ALA A 76 13.71 -3.16 -4.29
C ALA A 76 13.81 -1.80 -4.98
N VAL A 77 13.50 -0.72 -4.24
CA VAL A 77 13.27 0.61 -4.83
C VAL A 77 13.84 1.75 -3.98
N GLY A 78 14.66 1.44 -2.97
CA GLY A 78 15.31 2.42 -2.10
C GLY A 78 14.30 3.37 -1.43
N PRO A 79 14.54 4.69 -1.46
CA PRO A 79 13.71 5.65 -0.75
C PRO A 79 12.36 5.92 -1.44
N LEU A 80 12.07 5.34 -2.60
CA LEU A 80 10.83 5.61 -3.35
C LEU A 80 9.58 5.15 -2.59
N VAL A 81 9.67 4.07 -1.83
CA VAL A 81 8.61 3.60 -0.93
C VAL A 81 9.22 3.10 0.38
N GLY A 82 8.51 3.29 1.48
CA GLY A 82 8.94 2.79 2.77
C GLY A 82 7.80 2.73 3.77
N VAL A 83 8.04 2.06 4.89
CA VAL A 83 7.10 2.04 6.01
C VAL A 83 7.69 2.82 7.17
N ASP A 84 7.12 3.97 7.49
CA ASP A 84 7.61 4.83 8.55
C ASP A 84 6.91 4.48 9.87
N LEU A 85 7.62 4.64 10.99
CA LEU A 85 7.02 4.72 12.33
C LEU A 85 6.81 6.21 12.62
N VAL A 86 5.57 6.68 12.53
CA VAL A 86 5.26 8.11 12.68
C VAL A 86 5.29 8.53 14.15
N GLN A 87 4.76 7.66 15.00
CA GLN A 87 4.74 7.75 16.46
C GLN A 87 4.78 6.33 17.03
N PRO A 88 5.03 6.13 18.34
CA PRO A 88 4.89 4.82 18.95
C PRO A 88 3.57 4.17 18.53
N ARG A 89 3.64 2.96 17.97
CA ARG A 89 2.49 2.16 17.49
C ARG A 89 1.71 2.73 16.30
N LEU A 90 2.18 3.77 15.59
CA LEU A 90 1.56 4.29 14.37
C LEU A 90 2.48 4.13 13.16
N TYR A 91 2.02 3.41 12.13
CA TYR A 91 2.78 3.14 10.91
C TYR A 91 2.16 3.77 9.68
N ARG A 92 2.98 4.23 8.75
CA ARG A 92 2.52 4.81 7.49
C ARG A 92 3.29 4.24 6.32
N LEU A 93 2.60 3.94 5.22
CA LEU A 93 3.25 3.74 3.93
C LEU A 93 3.62 5.10 3.36
N ARG A 94 4.92 5.39 3.29
CA ARG A 94 5.46 6.56 2.61
C ARG A 94 5.74 6.19 1.16
N MET A 95 5.31 7.06 0.26
CA MET A 95 5.59 6.96 -1.17
C MET A 95 6.12 8.31 -1.65
N ARG A 96 7.14 8.31 -2.52
CA ARG A 96 7.66 9.54 -3.11
C ARG A 96 6.64 10.19 -4.03
N ASP A 97 6.03 9.41 -4.92
CA ASP A 97 4.87 9.82 -5.72
C ASP A 97 3.67 8.95 -5.35
N ARG A 98 2.53 9.58 -5.05
CA ARG A 98 1.28 8.85 -4.77
C ARG A 98 0.70 8.19 -6.02
N ASN A 99 1.06 8.66 -7.22
CA ASN A 99 0.64 8.06 -8.49
C ASN A 99 1.37 6.76 -8.81
N ASP A 100 2.44 6.41 -8.09
CA ASP A 100 3.05 5.08 -8.19
C ASP A 100 2.07 3.97 -7.73
N LEU A 101 1.03 4.31 -6.95
CA LEU A 101 -0.05 3.40 -6.56
C LEU A 101 -1.21 3.42 -7.56
N ASP A 102 -1.50 2.28 -8.19
CA ASP A 102 -2.61 2.13 -9.15
C ASP A 102 -3.98 2.54 -8.59
N LEU A 103 -4.25 2.26 -7.31
CA LEU A 103 -5.48 2.61 -6.61
C LEU A 103 -5.69 4.13 -6.58
N ILE A 104 -4.63 4.92 -6.46
CA ILE A 104 -4.70 6.39 -6.48
C ILE A 104 -4.91 6.89 -7.89
N ARG A 105 -4.19 6.35 -8.88
CA ARG A 105 -4.38 6.68 -10.30
C ARG A 105 -5.81 6.42 -10.75
N PHE A 106 -6.33 5.24 -10.42
CA PHE A 106 -7.70 4.85 -10.74
C PHE A 106 -8.74 5.81 -10.16
N GLN A 107 -8.59 6.20 -8.89
CA GLN A 107 -9.51 7.15 -8.26
C GLN A 107 -9.46 8.53 -8.92
N ARG A 108 -8.25 9.00 -9.25
CA ARG A 108 -8.07 10.27 -9.97
C ARG A 108 -8.77 10.24 -11.33
N PHE A 109 -8.49 9.23 -12.15
CA PHE A 109 -9.11 9.11 -13.47
C PHE A 109 -10.63 8.98 -13.41
N ARG A 110 -11.16 8.28 -12.40
CA ARG A 110 -12.62 8.20 -12.18
C ARG A 110 -13.22 9.57 -11.85
N SER A 111 -12.56 10.36 -11.02
CA SER A 111 -13.02 11.71 -10.68
C SER A 111 -12.94 12.66 -11.87
N GLU A 112 -11.86 12.61 -12.65
CA GLU A 112 -11.70 13.40 -13.88
C GLU A 112 -12.78 13.06 -14.91
N ALA A 113 -13.07 11.77 -15.11
CA ALA A 113 -14.12 11.32 -16.01
C ALA A 113 -15.52 11.80 -15.56
N ALA A 114 -15.80 11.78 -14.26
CA ALA A 114 -17.06 12.29 -13.71
C ALA A 114 -17.23 13.79 -13.99
N LEU A 115 -16.20 14.59 -13.74
CA LEU A 115 -16.21 16.03 -14.03
C LEU A 115 -16.35 16.35 -15.52
N ALA A 116 -15.71 15.55 -16.39
CA ALA A 116 -15.83 15.73 -17.84
C ALA A 116 -17.23 15.37 -18.36
N ALA A 117 -17.86 14.34 -17.79
CA ALA A 117 -19.24 13.96 -18.09
C ALA A 117 -20.24 15.05 -17.66
N GLU A 118 -20.05 15.65 -16.48
CA GLU A 118 -20.85 16.79 -16.00
C GLU A 118 -20.71 18.04 -16.90
N GLN A 119 -19.58 18.21 -17.58
CA GLN A 119 -19.32 19.30 -18.51
C GLN A 119 -19.79 19.04 -19.95
N GLY A 120 -20.53 17.95 -20.20
CA GLY A 120 -21.19 17.68 -21.48
C GLY A 120 -20.24 17.30 -22.64
N ARG A 121 -19.03 16.83 -22.35
CA ARG A 121 -18.13 16.30 -23.40
C ARG A 121 -18.35 14.81 -23.57
N THR A 122 -19.37 14.45 -24.34
CA THR A 122 -19.67 13.08 -24.77
C THR A 122 -18.83 12.59 -25.96
N ASP A 123 -17.75 13.29 -26.34
CA ASP A 123 -16.95 12.98 -27.55
C ASP A 123 -16.05 11.72 -27.44
N TRP A 124 -16.18 10.91 -26.38
CA TRP A 124 -15.41 9.66 -26.20
C TRP A 124 -16.26 8.38 -26.25
N ALA A 125 -17.41 8.42 -26.92
CA ALA A 125 -18.12 7.20 -27.29
C ALA A 125 -17.67 6.73 -28.69
N ILE A 126 -16.71 5.80 -28.73
CA ILE A 126 -16.52 4.86 -29.85
C ILE A 126 -16.78 3.46 -29.29
#